data_AF-A0A9E0KU28-F1
#
_entry.id   AF-A0A9E0KU28-F1
#
_cell.length_a   1.000
_cell.length_b   1.000
_cell.length_c   1.000
_cell.angle_alpha   90.00
_cell.angle_beta   90.00
_cell.angle_gamma   90.00
#
_symmetry.space_group_name_H-M   'P 1'
#
loop_
_entity.id
_entity.type
_entity.pdbx_description
1 polymer ?
#
loop_
_entity_poly.entity_id
_entity_poly.type
_entity_poly.pdbx_seq_one_letter_code
_entity_poly.pdbx_strand_id
1 'polypeptide(L)'
;MKALWTLFWQLCQLRRGPEDVPYSLQLLLLLGLLDVALGVGGQFLAQPDRLRIAVSLTLLALSMDAIALWGLLAFKKLQGRWVQALTAIIGIDLLLSLVALPLTLISLAVQPSSFMIAIVVVTQMLLVGWNIGLRGFVFHRSLNIGMLQGNVLSLALFLLNIAVSVQLFPELLPAKG
;
A
#
# COMPACT_ATOMS: atom_id res chain seq x y z
N MET A 1 20.50 5.82 8.36
CA MET A 1 19.10 5.59 8.78
C MET A 1 18.24 6.86 8.74
N LYS A 2 18.64 7.99 9.36
CA LYS A 2 17.86 9.26 9.29
C LYS A 2 17.51 9.70 7.87
N ALA A 3 18.43 9.58 6.91
CA ALA A 3 18.21 9.99 5.52
C ALA A 3 17.10 9.21 4.79
N LEU A 4 16.96 7.90 5.04
CA LEU A 4 15.91 7.09 4.42
C LEU A 4 14.53 7.45 4.99
N TRP A 5 14.44 7.63 6.32
CA TRP A 5 13.21 8.08 6.96
C TRP A 5 12.75 9.44 6.40
N THR A 6 13.66 10.41 6.30
CA THR A 6 13.35 11.72 5.73
C THR A 6 12.92 11.63 4.26
N LEU A 7 13.53 10.74 3.48
CA LEU A 7 13.18 10.53 2.08
C LEU A 7 11.76 9.96 1.92
N PHE A 8 11.42 8.91 2.64
CA PHE A 8 10.07 8.33 2.57
C PHE A 8 9.01 9.27 3.14
N TRP A 9 9.34 10.03 4.18
CA TRP A 9 8.46 11.07 4.69
C TRP A 9 8.21 12.17 3.65
N GLN A 10 9.23 12.57 2.90
CA GLN A 10 9.09 13.54 1.80
C GLN A 10 8.32 12.97 0.61
N LEU A 11 8.44 11.68 0.32
CA LEU A 11 7.58 10.97 -0.64
C LEU A 11 6.11 11.04 -0.18
N CYS A 12 5.82 10.78 1.09
CA CYS A 12 4.48 10.90 1.67
C CYS A 12 3.94 12.34 1.69
N GLN A 13 4.78 13.35 1.47
CA GLN A 13 4.37 14.75 1.30
C GLN A 13 4.35 15.19 -0.18
N LEU A 14 4.51 14.26 -1.13
CA LEU A 14 4.62 14.54 -2.57
C LEU A 14 5.77 15.49 -2.94
N ARG A 15 6.80 15.60 -2.07
CA ARG A 15 7.93 16.53 -2.26
C ARG A 15 9.10 15.92 -3.02
N ARG A 16 9.21 14.59 -3.00
CA ARG A 16 10.25 13.83 -3.71
C ARG A 16 9.62 12.74 -4.54
N GLY A 17 10.26 12.41 -5.65
CA GLY A 17 9.79 11.40 -6.59
C GLY A 17 10.49 10.05 -6.40
N PRO A 18 9.98 8.99 -7.05
CA PRO A 18 10.66 7.68 -7.08
C PRO A 18 12.09 7.75 -7.64
N GLU A 19 12.39 8.75 -8.47
CA GLU A 19 13.74 9.03 -8.99
C GLU A 19 14.79 9.32 -7.90
N ASP A 20 14.37 9.84 -6.74
CA ASP A 20 15.27 10.16 -5.62
C ASP A 20 15.61 8.92 -4.77
N VAL A 21 14.89 7.80 -4.97
CA VAL A 21 15.13 6.56 -4.24
C VAL A 21 16.42 5.90 -4.75
N PRO A 22 17.37 5.54 -3.86
CA PRO A 22 18.60 4.89 -4.30
C PRO A 22 18.29 3.53 -4.93
N TYR A 23 18.88 3.25 -6.09
CA TYR A 23 18.80 1.93 -6.69
C TYR A 23 19.53 0.92 -5.80
N SER A 24 18.78 0.07 -5.10
CA SER A 24 19.32 -1.01 -4.27
C SER A 24 18.31 -2.14 -4.14
N LEU A 25 18.64 -3.31 -4.69
CA LEU A 25 17.82 -4.51 -4.54
C LEU A 25 17.74 -4.96 -3.07
N GLN A 26 18.81 -4.74 -2.30
CA GLN A 26 18.82 -5.03 -0.86
C GLN A 26 17.82 -4.16 -0.11
N LEU A 27 17.71 -2.88 -0.46
CA LEU A 27 16.72 -1.98 0.13
C LEU A 27 15.29 -2.42 -0.21
N LEU A 28 15.05 -2.79 -1.46
CA LEU A 28 13.76 -3.32 -1.90
C LEU A 28 13.36 -4.56 -1.10
N LEU A 29 14.27 -5.53 -0.95
CA LEU A 29 14.01 -6.77 -0.21
C LEU A 29 13.78 -6.51 1.28
N LEU A 30 14.58 -5.62 1.89
CA LEU A 30 14.42 -5.26 3.29
C LEU A 30 13.06 -4.59 3.55
N LEU A 31 12.70 -3.59 2.73
CA LEU A 31 11.43 -2.89 2.87
C LEU A 31 10.26 -3.81 2.55
N GLY A 32 10.37 -4.67 1.54
CA GLY A 32 9.35 -5.67 1.23
C GLY A 32 9.12 -6.65 2.38
N LEU A 33 10.19 -7.11 3.05
CA LEU A 33 10.06 -7.98 4.22
C LEU A 33 9.39 -7.26 5.39
N LEU A 34 9.76 -6.00 5.64
CA LEU A 34 9.13 -5.19 6.69
C LEU A 34 7.66 -4.91 6.40
N ASP A 35 7.33 -4.61 5.14
CA ASP A 35 5.96 -4.34 4.70
C ASP A 35 5.09 -5.60 4.84
N VAL A 36 5.61 -6.77 4.43
CA VAL A 36 4.93 -8.05 4.65
C VAL A 36 4.74 -8.33 6.13
N ALA A 37 5.78 -8.16 6.95
CA ALA A 37 5.69 -8.39 8.39
C ALA A 37 4.66 -7.48 9.06
N LEU A 38 4.62 -6.19 8.68
CA LEU A 38 3.68 -5.22 9.21
C LEU A 38 2.25 -5.46 8.72
N GLY A 39 2.07 -5.78 7.43
CA GLY A 39 0.77 -6.10 6.84
C GLY A 39 0.16 -7.35 7.46
N VAL A 40 0.94 -8.43 7.58
CA VAL A 40 0.50 -9.67 8.24
C VAL A 40 0.24 -9.42 9.72
N GLY A 41 1.11 -8.69 10.41
CA GLY A 41 0.93 -8.35 11.83
C GLY A 41 -0.34 -7.54 12.09
N GLY A 42 -0.63 -6.55 11.24
CA GLY A 42 -1.84 -5.74 11.33
C GLY A 42 -3.12 -6.56 11.12
N GLN A 43 -3.14 -7.46 10.14
CA GLN A 43 -4.29 -8.33 9.88
C GLN A 43 -4.45 -9.40 10.97
N PHE A 44 -3.34 -9.96 11.47
CA PHE A 44 -3.37 -10.93 12.57
C PHE A 44 -3.94 -10.31 13.85
N LEU A 45 -3.61 -9.06 14.17
CA LEU A 45 -4.19 -8.34 15.31
C LEU A 45 -5.70 -8.15 15.17
N ALA A 46 -6.20 -7.92 13.94
CA ALA A 46 -7.62 -7.76 13.69
C ALA A 46 -8.38 -9.11 13.71
N GLN A 47 -7.78 -10.18 13.17
CA GLN A 47 -8.40 -11.51 13.05
C GLN A 47 -7.35 -12.62 13.25
N PRO A 48 -7.02 -12.99 14.50
CA PRO A 48 -5.93 -13.93 14.80
C PRO A 48 -6.10 -15.32 14.16
N ASP A 49 -7.35 -15.79 14.06
CA ASP A 49 -7.67 -17.12 13.54
C ASP A 49 -7.43 -17.27 12.02
N ARG A 50 -7.17 -16.15 11.32
CA ARG A 50 -7.06 -16.09 9.85
C ARG A 50 -5.65 -15.82 9.35
N LEU A 51 -4.61 -16.26 10.09
CA LEU A 51 -3.21 -16.03 9.72
C LEU A 51 -2.86 -16.44 8.27
N ARG A 52 -3.36 -17.60 7.80
CA ARG A 52 -3.10 -18.06 6.42
C ARG A 52 -3.67 -17.11 5.38
N ILE A 53 -4.85 -16.55 5.63
CA ILE A 53 -5.50 -15.58 4.76
C ILE A 53 -4.73 -14.26 4.81
N ALA A 54 -4.31 -13.84 6.00
CA ALA A 54 -3.52 -12.63 6.17
C ALA A 54 -2.22 -12.65 5.36
N VAL A 55 -1.44 -13.73 5.49
CA VAL A 55 -0.21 -13.92 4.69
C VAL A 55 -0.53 -13.94 3.20
N SER A 56 -1.57 -14.65 2.79
CA SER A 56 -1.92 -14.79 1.37
C SER A 56 -2.36 -13.46 0.75
N LEU A 57 -3.17 -12.66 1.46
CA LEU A 57 -3.61 -11.34 0.99
C LEU A 57 -2.46 -10.35 0.87
N THR A 58 -1.57 -10.30 1.88
CA THR A 58 -0.42 -9.40 1.83
C THR A 58 0.53 -9.76 0.69
N LEU A 59 0.83 -11.06 0.50
CA LEU A 59 1.67 -11.51 -0.61
C LEU A 59 1.00 -11.30 -1.97
N LEU A 60 -0.31 -11.54 -2.08
CA LEU A 60 -1.08 -11.27 -3.29
C LEU A 60 -0.99 -9.79 -3.66
N ALA A 61 -1.23 -8.89 -2.70
CA ALA A 61 -1.21 -7.45 -2.96
C ALA A 61 0.17 -6.97 -3.42
N LEU A 62 1.24 -7.36 -2.72
CA LEU A 62 2.61 -7.03 -3.10
C LEU A 62 2.97 -7.57 -4.48
N SER A 63 2.57 -8.82 -4.78
CA SER A 63 2.84 -9.44 -6.09
C SER A 63 2.08 -8.74 -7.21
N MET A 64 0.81 -8.36 -6.97
CA MET A 64 0.02 -7.61 -7.93
C MET A 64 0.63 -6.25 -8.22
N ASP A 65 1.05 -5.50 -7.20
CA ASP A 65 1.70 -4.20 -7.37
C ASP A 65 3.02 -4.33 -8.15
N ALA A 66 3.85 -5.32 -7.81
CA ALA A 66 5.10 -5.59 -8.49
C ALA A 66 4.92 -5.95 -9.97
N ILE A 67 3.98 -6.85 -10.29
CA ILE A 67 3.68 -7.32 -11.65
C ILE A 67 3.02 -6.20 -12.46
N ALA A 68 2.04 -5.49 -11.90
CA ALA A 68 1.36 -4.40 -12.58
C ALA A 68 2.34 -3.28 -12.93
N LEU A 69 3.16 -2.85 -11.98
CA LEU A 69 4.18 -1.83 -12.23
C LEU A 69 5.19 -2.28 -13.28
N TRP A 70 5.64 -3.55 -13.23
CA TRP A 70 6.54 -4.09 -14.25
C TRP A 70 5.90 -4.07 -15.64
N GLY A 71 4.66 -4.52 -15.77
CA GLY A 71 3.93 -4.53 -17.04
C GLY A 71 3.73 -3.13 -17.61
N LEU A 72 3.38 -2.16 -16.77
CA LEU A 72 3.22 -0.76 -17.17
C LEU A 72 4.55 -0.14 -17.62
N LEU A 73 5.64 -0.41 -16.91
CA LEU A 73 6.97 0.06 -17.30
C LEU A 73 7.48 -0.65 -18.56
N ALA A 74 7.20 -1.95 -18.73
CA ALA A 74 7.53 -2.70 -19.93
C ALA A 74 6.81 -2.13 -21.16
N PHE A 75 5.52 -1.81 -21.04
CA PHE A 75 4.74 -1.15 -22.09
C PHE A 75 5.34 0.20 -22.50
N LYS A 76 5.93 0.94 -21.55
CA LYS A 76 6.61 2.21 -21.79
C LYS A 76 8.10 2.08 -22.11
N LYS A 77 8.67 0.86 -22.12
CA LYS A 77 10.12 0.61 -22.24
C LYS A 77 10.98 1.31 -21.18
N LEU A 78 10.44 1.46 -19.96
CA LEU A 78 11.07 2.15 -18.81
C LEU A 78 11.43 1.19 -17.66
N GLN A 79 11.65 -0.10 -17.94
CA GLN A 79 11.87 -1.16 -16.95
C GLN A 79 13.01 -0.87 -15.96
N GLY A 80 14.03 -0.10 -16.37
CA GLY A 80 15.14 0.30 -15.50
C GLY A 80 14.70 1.06 -14.23
N ARG A 81 13.50 1.65 -14.22
CA ARG A 81 12.92 2.37 -13.08
C ARG A 81 12.17 1.47 -12.10
N TRP A 82 12.02 0.17 -12.39
CA TRP A 82 11.15 -0.73 -11.63
C TRP A 82 11.57 -0.85 -10.16
N VAL A 83 12.87 -1.03 -9.89
CA VAL A 83 13.37 -1.16 -8.51
C VAL A 83 13.06 0.08 -7.69
N GLN A 84 13.35 1.28 -8.23
CA GLN A 84 13.14 2.54 -7.52
C GLN A 84 11.65 2.82 -7.30
N ALA A 85 10.82 2.61 -8.33
CA ALA A 85 9.38 2.84 -8.27
C ALA A 85 8.69 1.86 -7.30
N LEU A 86 9.05 0.57 -7.34
CA LEU A 86 8.49 -0.41 -6.41
C LEU A 86 8.94 -0.15 -4.97
N THR A 87 10.22 0.22 -4.77
CA THR A 87 10.73 0.61 -3.46
C THR A 87 10.01 1.85 -2.91
N ALA A 88 9.65 2.80 -3.78
CA ALA A 88 8.86 3.97 -3.39
C ALA A 88 7.45 3.57 -2.93
N ILE A 89 6.76 2.71 -3.69
CA ILE A 89 5.42 2.20 -3.34
C ILE A 89 5.46 1.49 -1.99
N ILE A 90 6.35 0.51 -1.82
CA ILE A 90 6.49 -0.26 -0.57
C ILE A 90 6.86 0.67 0.60
N GLY A 91 7.75 1.65 0.38
CA GLY A 91 8.10 2.61 1.42
C GLY A 91 6.93 3.50 1.86
N ILE A 92 6.08 3.90 0.92
CA ILE A 92 4.83 4.63 1.21
C ILE A 92 3.87 3.74 1.99
N ASP A 93 3.66 2.51 1.53
CA ASP A 93 2.73 1.57 2.18
C ASP A 93 3.17 1.23 3.60
N LEU A 94 4.47 1.02 3.82
CA LEU A 94 5.04 0.79 5.14
C LEU A 94 4.77 1.96 6.08
N LEU A 95 5.00 3.21 5.64
CA LEU A 95 4.78 4.39 6.46
C LEU A 95 3.29 4.58 6.80
N LEU A 96 2.40 4.39 5.82
CA LEU A 96 0.97 4.51 6.07
C LEU A 96 0.45 3.37 6.95
N SER A 97 0.99 2.16 6.80
CA SER A 97 0.66 1.02 7.66
C SER A 97 1.09 1.25 9.10
N LEU A 98 2.24 1.90 9.34
CA LEU A 98 2.67 2.31 10.68
C LEU A 98 1.69 3.31 11.32
N VAL A 99 1.10 4.21 10.52
CA VAL A 99 0.08 5.16 10.98
C VAL A 99 -1.29 4.49 11.15
N ALA A 100 -1.61 3.50 10.32
CA ALA A 100 -2.87 2.77 10.37
C ALA A 100 -2.93 1.79 11.56
N LEU A 101 -1.80 1.20 11.97
CA LEU A 101 -1.73 0.25 13.08
C LEU A 101 -2.34 0.76 14.40
N PRO A 102 -1.98 1.95 14.93
CA PRO A 102 -2.60 2.47 16.15
C PRO A 102 -4.11 2.73 15.97
N LEU A 103 -4.56 3.11 14.77
CA LEU A 103 -5.99 3.28 14.50
C LEU A 103 -6.73 1.94 14.61
N THR A 104 -6.14 0.87 14.08
CA THR A 104 -6.67 -0.50 14.22
C THR A 104 -6.71 -0.92 15.70
N LEU A 105 -5.66 -0.65 16.48
CA LEU A 105 -5.66 -0.96 17.92
C LEU A 105 -6.76 -0.20 18.68
N ILE A 106 -6.96 1.08 18.36
CA ILE A 106 -8.05 1.88 18.94
C ILE A 106 -9.41 1.29 18.54
N SER A 107 -9.60 0.87 17.28
CA SER A 107 -10.87 0.27 16.85
C SER A 107 -11.22 -1.01 17.60
N LEU A 108 -10.22 -1.79 18.03
CA LEU A 108 -10.42 -3.01 18.80
C LEU A 108 -10.75 -2.74 20.28
N ALA A 109 -10.28 -1.61 20.80
CA ALA A 109 -10.45 -1.23 22.21
C ALA A 109 -11.76 -0.44 22.47
N VAL A 110 -12.37 0.12 21.43
CA VAL A 110 -13.52 1.02 21.53
C VAL A 110 -14.82 0.29 21.19
N GLN A 111 -15.92 0.67 21.86
CA GLN A 111 -17.25 0.12 21.59
C GLN A 111 -17.74 0.45 20.16
N PRO A 112 -18.36 -0.49 19.43
CA PRO A 112 -18.77 -0.29 18.04
C PRO A 112 -19.75 0.86 17.78
N SER A 113 -20.48 1.33 18.80
CA SER A 113 -21.45 2.44 18.71
C SER A 113 -20.88 3.79 19.17
N SER A 114 -19.62 3.85 19.59
CA SER A 114 -19.00 5.08 20.07
C SER A 114 -18.72 6.07 18.92
N PHE A 115 -18.88 7.36 19.16
CA PHE A 115 -18.45 8.40 18.22
C PHE A 115 -16.98 8.27 17.82
N MET A 116 -16.14 7.73 18.70
CA MET A 116 -14.71 7.51 18.43
C MET A 116 -14.47 6.50 17.30
N ILE A 117 -15.34 5.48 17.11
CA ILE A 117 -15.19 4.54 15.99
C ILE A 117 -15.42 5.21 14.64
N ALA A 118 -16.33 6.19 14.58
CA ALA A 118 -16.60 6.96 13.37
C ALA A 118 -15.37 7.79 12.97
N ILE A 119 -14.70 8.41 13.95
CA ILE A 119 -13.44 9.13 13.72
C ILE A 119 -12.37 8.20 13.16
N VAL A 120 -12.22 6.99 13.72
CA VAL A 120 -11.24 6.00 13.25
C VAL A 120 -11.52 5.60 11.80
N VAL A 121 -12.77 5.27 11.46
CA VAL A 121 -13.17 4.87 10.11
C VAL A 121 -12.92 5.99 9.09
N VAL A 122 -13.33 7.23 9.42
CA VAL A 122 -13.08 8.39 8.54
C VAL A 122 -11.58 8.62 8.35
N THR A 123 -10.78 8.49 9.41
CA THR A 123 -9.32 8.65 9.33
C THR A 123 -8.70 7.57 8.45
N GLN A 124 -9.13 6.31 8.58
CA GLN A 124 -8.67 5.22 7.71
C GLN A 124 -9.06 5.46 6.25
N MET A 125 -10.27 5.95 5.96
CA MET A 125 -10.68 6.32 4.61
C MET A 125 -9.80 7.43 4.02
N LEU A 126 -9.47 8.45 4.82
CA LEU A 126 -8.55 9.52 4.39
C LEU A 126 -7.15 8.98 4.11
N LEU A 127 -6.64 8.04 4.92
CA LEU A 127 -5.36 7.38 4.66
C LEU A 127 -5.36 6.57 3.37
N VAL A 128 -6.44 5.85 3.06
CA VAL A 128 -6.61 5.13 1.80
C VAL A 128 -6.64 6.10 0.62
N GLY A 129 -7.42 7.18 0.72
CA GLY A 129 -7.45 8.22 -0.30
C GLY A 129 -6.08 8.87 -0.54
N TRP A 130 -5.34 9.13 0.55
CA TRP A 130 -3.97 9.64 0.49
C TRP A 130 -3.02 8.63 -0.16
N ASN A 131 -3.11 7.34 0.19
CA ASN A 131 -2.31 6.28 -0.42
C ASN A 131 -2.51 6.22 -1.95
N ILE A 132 -3.75 6.28 -2.42
CA ILE A 132 -4.07 6.31 -3.85
C ILE A 132 -3.43 7.54 -4.52
N GLY A 133 -3.48 8.71 -3.88
CA GLY A 133 -2.82 9.92 -4.38
C GLY A 133 -1.30 9.78 -4.48
N LEU A 134 -0.67 9.25 -3.44
CA LEU A 134 0.78 9.00 -3.38
C LEU A 134 1.22 8.00 -4.45
N ARG A 135 0.52 6.87 -4.59
CA ARG A 135 0.75 5.87 -5.64
C ARG A 135 0.54 6.46 -7.03
N GLY A 136 -0.50 7.27 -7.21
CA GLY A 136 -0.74 8.01 -8.45
C GLY A 136 0.42 8.94 -8.83
N PHE A 137 1.03 9.61 -7.86
CA PHE A 137 2.23 10.42 -8.06
C PHE A 137 3.45 9.59 -8.45
N VAL A 138 3.65 8.42 -7.82
CA VAL A 138 4.71 7.48 -8.22
C VAL A 138 4.52 7.00 -9.65
N PHE A 139 3.29 6.65 -10.07
CA PHE A 139 3.01 6.27 -11.46
C PHE A 139 3.23 7.42 -12.43
N HIS A 140 2.78 8.62 -12.09
CA HIS A 140 3.02 9.85 -12.86
C HIS A 140 4.51 10.01 -13.20
N ARG A 141 5.37 9.97 -12.17
CA ARG A 141 6.82 10.14 -12.31
C ARG A 141 7.51 8.96 -12.99
N SER A 142 7.13 7.73 -12.62
CA SER A 142 7.79 6.52 -13.12
C SER A 142 7.49 6.27 -14.60
N LEU A 143 6.25 6.48 -15.02
CA LEU A 143 5.76 6.18 -16.37
C LEU A 143 5.81 7.39 -17.33
N ASN A 144 6.21 8.57 -16.86
CA ASN A 144 6.16 9.84 -17.60
C ASN A 144 4.75 10.13 -18.18
N ILE A 145 3.71 9.93 -17.37
CA ILE A 145 2.30 10.17 -17.77
C ILE A 145 1.76 11.42 -17.07
N GLY A 146 0.54 11.89 -17.38
CA GLY A 146 -0.06 13.01 -16.66
C GLY A 146 -0.41 12.66 -15.20
N MET A 147 -0.46 13.64 -14.29
CA MET A 147 -0.83 13.42 -12.88
C MET A 147 -2.21 12.77 -12.74
N LEU A 148 -3.20 13.25 -13.51
CA LEU A 148 -4.54 12.68 -13.52
C LEU A 148 -4.53 11.22 -13.98
N GLN A 149 -3.75 10.91 -15.03
CA GLN A 149 -3.60 9.54 -15.54
C GLN A 149 -2.98 8.62 -14.48
N GLY A 150 -1.97 9.10 -13.75
CA GLY A 150 -1.36 8.37 -12.65
C GLY A 150 -2.37 8.06 -11.52
N ASN A 151 -3.17 9.03 -11.13
CA ASN A 151 -4.21 8.84 -10.10
C ASN A 151 -5.31 7.88 -10.54
N VAL A 152 -5.81 8.03 -11.77
CA VAL A 152 -6.81 7.10 -12.35
C VAL A 152 -6.26 5.68 -12.41
N LEU A 153 -4.99 5.53 -12.81
CA LEU A 153 -4.33 4.23 -12.83
C LEU A 153 -4.18 3.63 -11.43
N SER A 154 -3.81 4.45 -10.44
CA SER A 154 -3.73 4.00 -9.04
C SER A 154 -5.07 3.54 -8.50
N LEU A 155 -6.14 4.29 -8.79
CA LEU A 155 -7.50 3.92 -8.40
C LEU A 155 -7.93 2.62 -9.08
N ALA A 156 -7.66 2.48 -10.38
CA ALA A 156 -8.00 1.28 -11.13
C ALA A 156 -7.28 0.03 -10.59
N LEU A 157 -5.98 0.15 -10.29
CA LEU A 157 -5.21 -0.95 -9.70
C LEU A 157 -5.66 -1.30 -8.28
N PHE A 158 -6.02 -0.30 -7.48
CA PHE A 158 -6.60 -0.51 -6.15
C PHE A 158 -7.93 -1.28 -6.23
N LEU A 159 -8.83 -0.88 -7.11
CA LEU A 159 -10.11 -1.58 -7.33
C LEU A 159 -9.91 -2.99 -7.87
N LEU A 160 -8.94 -3.18 -8.78
CA LEU A 160 -8.57 -4.50 -9.29
C LEU A 160 -8.05 -5.40 -8.17
N ASN A 161 -7.20 -4.87 -7.28
CA ASN A 161 -6.68 -5.60 -6.14
C ASN A 161 -7.80 -6.07 -5.21
N ILE A 162 -8.76 -5.19 -4.89
CA ILE A 162 -9.95 -5.54 -4.12
C ILE A 162 -10.75 -6.64 -4.82
N ALA A 163 -11.03 -6.47 -6.12
CA ALA A 163 -11.84 -7.42 -6.88
C ALA A 163 -11.21 -8.83 -6.92
N VAL A 164 -9.90 -8.91 -7.16
CA VAL A 164 -9.16 -10.17 -7.16
C VAL A 164 -9.12 -10.79 -5.76
N SER A 165 -8.88 -9.99 -4.73
CA SER A 165 -8.85 -10.45 -3.34
C SER A 165 -10.19 -11.07 -2.91
N VAL A 166 -11.32 -10.42 -3.25
CA VAL A 166 -12.66 -10.95 -2.94
C VAL A 166 -12.99 -12.21 -3.74
N GLN A 167 -12.56 -12.31 -5.01
CA GLN A 167 -12.77 -13.51 -5.81
C GLN A 167 -11.97 -14.71 -5.32
N LEU A 168 -10.73 -14.49 -4.88
CA LEU A 168 -9.87 -15.55 -4.37
C LEU A 168 -10.19 -15.94 -2.92
N PHE A 169 -10.66 -14.98 -2.12
CA PHE A 169 -11.02 -15.17 -0.71
C PHE A 169 -12.46 -14.70 -0.45
N PRO A 170 -13.48 -15.45 -0.90
CA PRO A 170 -14.89 -15.06 -0.76
C PRO A 170 -15.34 -14.98 0.72
N GLU A 171 -14.61 -15.63 1.63
CA GLU A 171 -14.77 -15.56 3.09
C GLU A 171 -14.48 -14.18 3.72
N LEU A 172 -14.01 -13.22 2.91
CA LEU A 172 -13.93 -11.81 3.28
C LEU A 172 -15.29 -11.11 3.22
N LEU A 173 -16.25 -11.64 2.46
CA LEU A 173 -17.59 -11.10 2.42
C LEU A 173 -18.36 -11.53 3.69
N PRO A 174 -19.15 -10.64 4.30
CA PRO A 174 -20.10 -11.07 5.32
C PRO A 174 -21.03 -12.13 4.71
N ALA A 175 -21.28 -13.20 5.46
CA ALA A 175 -22.22 -14.24 5.02
C ALA A 175 -23.52 -13.56 4.58
N LYS A 176 -23.98 -13.86 3.36
CA LYS A 176 -25.28 -13.37 2.89
C LYS A 176 -26.33 -13.93 3.85
N GLY A 177 -26.86 -13.05 4.70
CA GLY A 177 -28.06 -13.34 5.50
C GLY A 177 -29.28 -13.52 4.62
#